data_AF-A0A0G1DDV8-F1
#
_entry.id   AF-A0A0G1DDV8-F1
#
_cell.length_a   1.000
_cell.length_b   1.000
_cell.length_c   1.000
_cell.angle_alpha   90.00
_cell.angle_beta   90.00
_cell.angle_gamma   90.00
#
_symmetry.space_group_name_H-M   'P 1'
#
loop_
_entity.id
_entity.type
_entity.pdbx_description
1 polymer ?
#
loop_
_entity_poly.entity_id
_entity_poly.type
_entity_poly.pdbx_seq_one_letter_code
_entity_poly.pdbx_strand_id
1 'polypeptide(L)'
;MALSSRDANRQLIKASKKALRRKLNNPKHRKRMIYELKGTGTELEVKKYFFKQVKNIKFGIYSITLNKKKVFERLAKNKSRVYNYISRRVLDKIPFEKNNGDRVELIIDKSMAKPEIAEFNSYIRRQLEGRLSPSTPLYIYHWLSHENYGLQAVDLFCWGIFQKYERQNKEWFNIFSEKVIFEEQFL
;
A
#
# COMPACT_ATOMS: atom_id res chain seq x y z
N MET A 1 1.09 -3.97 1.22
CA MET A 1 1.61 -4.03 2.62
C MET A 1 0.70 -4.94 3.42
N ALA A 2 1.26 -5.87 4.18
CA ALA A 2 0.52 -6.79 5.05
C ALA A 2 0.88 -6.52 6.52
N LEU A 3 -0.13 -6.39 7.38
CA LEU A 3 0.02 -6.16 8.80
C LEU A 3 -0.26 -7.45 9.57
N SER A 4 0.49 -7.69 10.65
CA SER A 4 0.37 -8.93 11.43
C SER A 4 -0.87 -8.99 12.33
N SER A 5 -1.48 -7.85 12.65
CA SER A 5 -2.65 -7.80 13.54
C SER A 5 -3.42 -6.49 13.41
N ARG A 6 -4.63 -6.45 13.99
CA ARG A 6 -5.42 -5.22 14.15
C ARG A 6 -4.69 -4.17 14.98
N ASP A 7 -3.93 -4.57 16.00
CA ASP A 7 -3.16 -3.63 16.81
C ASP A 7 -2.02 -2.99 16.00
N ALA A 8 -1.31 -3.78 15.20
CA ALA A 8 -0.30 -3.27 14.27
C ALA A 8 -0.92 -2.22 13.32
N ASN A 9 -2.12 -2.48 12.79
CA ASN A 9 -2.84 -1.51 11.96
C ASN A 9 -3.18 -0.21 12.73
N ARG A 10 -3.69 -0.33 13.96
CA ARG A 10 -3.99 0.83 14.82
C ARG A 10 -2.75 1.66 15.11
N GLN A 11 -1.61 1.02 15.41
CA GLN A 11 -0.34 1.70 15.64
C GLN A 11 0.13 2.44 14.38
N LEU A 12 0.03 1.81 13.21
CA LEU A 12 0.38 2.43 11.92
C LEU A 12 -0.47 3.69 11.66
N ILE A 13 -1.79 3.58 11.83
CA ILE A 13 -2.72 4.71 11.67
C ILE A 13 -2.36 5.86 12.63
N LYS A 14 -2.09 5.54 13.90
CA LYS A 14 -1.66 6.54 14.90
C LYS A 14 -0.36 7.23 14.49
N ALA A 15 0.61 6.48 13.95
CA ALA A 15 1.88 7.01 13.47
C ALA A 15 1.72 7.96 12.28
N SER A 16 0.93 7.57 11.26
CA SER A 16 0.60 8.43 10.11
C SER A 16 -0.07 9.74 10.56
N LYS A 17 -1.10 9.66 11.41
CA LYS A 17 -1.76 10.84 12.01
C LYS A 17 -0.77 11.74 12.75
N LYS A 18 0.14 11.14 13.53
CA LYS A 18 1.15 11.86 14.30
C LYS A 18 2.15 12.58 13.40
N ALA A 19 2.59 11.94 12.32
CA ALA A 19 3.49 12.55 11.33
C ALA A 19 2.82 13.73 10.63
N LEU A 20 1.61 13.54 10.09
CA LEU A 20 0.82 14.60 9.46
C LEU A 20 0.63 15.80 10.40
N ARG A 21 0.15 15.54 11.63
CA ARG A 21 -0.09 16.60 12.63
C ARG A 21 1.17 17.37 13.00
N ARG A 22 2.27 16.68 13.29
CA ARG A 22 3.48 17.32 13.86
C ARG A 22 4.41 17.92 12.82
N LYS A 23 4.44 17.38 11.60
CA LYS A 23 5.39 17.79 10.56
C LYS A 23 4.78 18.63 9.46
N LEU A 24 3.53 18.36 9.08
CA LEU A 24 2.87 19.06 7.98
C LEU A 24 1.83 20.08 8.47
N ASN A 25 1.17 19.81 9.60
CA ASN A 25 0.14 20.68 10.17
C ASN A 25 0.53 21.33 11.50
N ASN A 26 1.83 21.52 11.76
CA ASN A 26 2.27 22.18 12.99
C ASN A 26 1.71 23.61 13.04
N PRO A 27 0.93 24.01 14.06
CA PRO A 27 0.34 25.34 14.16
C PRO A 27 1.35 26.48 14.01
N LYS A 28 2.61 26.27 14.44
CA LYS A 28 3.66 27.30 14.37
C LYS A 28 4.14 27.62 12.95
N HIS A 29 3.97 26.70 12.00
CA HIS A 29 4.56 26.81 10.66
C HIS A 29 3.58 26.52 9.52
N ARG A 30 2.33 26.14 9.83
CA ARG A 30 1.36 25.76 8.79
C ARG A 30 0.85 26.99 8.05
N LYS A 31 1.05 27.02 6.73
CA LYS A 31 0.41 27.99 5.82
C LYS A 31 -0.98 27.55 5.38
N ARG A 32 -1.22 26.23 5.33
CA ARG A 32 -2.50 25.61 4.94
C ARG A 32 -2.69 24.28 5.65
N MET A 33 -3.93 23.79 5.68
CA MET A 33 -4.22 22.46 6.20
C MET A 33 -3.91 21.38 5.15
N ILE A 34 -3.12 20.38 5.54
CA ILE A 34 -2.76 19.24 4.71
C ILE A 34 -3.51 18.02 5.26
N TYR A 35 -4.35 17.39 4.44
CA TYR A 35 -5.18 16.26 4.88
C TYR A 35 -4.51 14.90 4.69
N GLU A 36 -3.40 14.87 3.94
CA GLU A 36 -2.79 13.63 3.47
C GLU A 36 -1.27 13.67 3.56
N LEU A 37 -0.68 12.60 4.09
CA LEU A 37 0.75 12.34 4.03
C LEU A 37 1.10 11.63 2.71
N LYS A 38 1.35 12.42 1.66
CA LYS A 38 1.67 11.90 0.32
C LYS A 38 3.12 11.43 0.18
N GLY A 39 3.37 10.40 -0.61
CA GLY A 39 4.70 9.98 -1.01
C GLY A 39 5.42 11.07 -1.81
N THR A 40 4.70 11.63 -2.78
CA THR A 40 5.13 12.80 -3.56
C THR A 40 5.07 14.07 -2.72
N GLY A 41 6.04 14.98 -2.91
CA GLY A 41 6.05 16.29 -2.23
C GLY A 41 6.35 16.28 -0.73
N THR A 42 6.31 15.13 -0.04
CA THR A 42 6.78 15.02 1.35
C THR A 42 8.30 14.90 1.39
N GLU A 43 8.95 15.79 2.14
CA GLU A 43 10.39 15.80 2.34
C GLU A 43 10.92 14.51 3.00
N LEU A 44 12.18 14.17 2.70
CA LEU A 44 12.82 12.97 3.22
C LEU A 44 12.84 12.94 4.77
N GLU A 45 13.05 14.08 5.42
CA GLU A 45 13.07 14.16 6.89
C GLU A 45 11.70 13.87 7.53
N VAL A 46 10.60 14.24 6.86
CA VAL A 46 9.25 13.89 7.31
C VAL A 46 8.99 12.39 7.14
N LYS A 47 9.47 11.79 6.05
CA LYS A 47 9.41 10.34 5.81
C LYS A 47 10.22 9.56 6.85
N LYS A 48 11.46 9.99 7.15
CA LYS A 48 12.29 9.44 8.24
C LYS A 48 11.60 9.55 9.60
N TYR A 49 11.00 10.71 9.90
CA TYR A 49 10.23 10.91 11.13
C TYR A 49 9.07 9.91 11.23
N PHE A 50 8.30 9.74 10.15
CA PHE A 50 7.23 8.73 10.06
C PHE A 50 7.79 7.33 10.29
N PHE A 51 8.86 6.93 9.58
CA PHE A 51 9.45 5.60 9.70
C PHE A 51 9.88 5.28 11.12
N LYS A 52 10.51 6.24 11.82
CA LYS A 52 10.91 6.09 13.22
C LYS A 52 9.74 5.72 14.14
N GLN A 53 8.50 6.13 13.81
CA GLN A 53 7.31 5.76 14.58
C GLN A 53 6.81 4.35 14.27
N VAL A 54 7.08 3.83 13.07
CA VAL A 54 6.52 2.56 12.59
C VAL A 54 7.54 1.44 12.51
N LYS A 55 8.84 1.72 12.69
CA LYS A 55 9.93 0.74 12.53
C LYS A 55 9.76 -0.52 13.37
N ASN A 56 9.18 -0.41 14.57
CA ASN A 56 8.97 -1.54 15.48
C ASN A 56 7.64 -2.27 15.23
N ILE A 57 6.79 -1.76 14.34
CA ILE A 57 5.54 -2.42 13.96
C ILE A 57 5.86 -3.61 13.05
N LYS A 58 5.23 -4.76 13.31
CA LYS A 58 5.38 -5.97 12.50
C LYS A 58 4.44 -5.91 11.28
N PHE A 59 5.01 -5.49 10.16
CA PHE A 59 4.39 -5.48 8.83
C PHE A 59 5.41 -5.87 7.77
N GLY A 60 4.91 -6.33 6.62
CA GLY A 60 5.71 -6.65 5.44
C GLY A 60 5.25 -5.87 4.21
N ILE A 61 6.20 -5.44 3.39
CA ILE A 61 5.95 -4.81 2.10
C ILE A 61 6.17 -5.86 1.02
N TYR A 62 5.15 -6.01 0.17
CA TYR A 62 5.13 -6.87 -1.00
C TYR A 62 4.83 -5.96 -2.18
N SER A 63 5.70 -5.94 -3.18
CA SER A 63 5.62 -5.00 -4.29
C SER A 63 5.92 -5.66 -5.62
N ILE A 64 5.17 -5.26 -6.64
CA ILE A 64 5.47 -5.52 -8.03
C ILE A 64 5.49 -4.17 -8.75
N THR A 65 6.60 -3.84 -9.41
CA THR A 65 6.77 -2.61 -10.19
C THR A 65 6.62 -2.90 -11.67
N LEU A 66 5.61 -2.31 -12.30
CA LEU A 66 5.33 -2.49 -13.73
C LEU A 66 6.15 -1.52 -14.58
N ASN A 67 6.91 -2.02 -15.56
CA ASN A 67 7.55 -1.15 -16.54
C ASN A 67 6.63 -0.90 -17.73
N LYS A 68 5.98 0.26 -17.66
CA LYS A 68 4.95 0.66 -18.63
C LYS A 68 5.45 0.67 -20.07
N LYS A 69 6.75 0.91 -20.33
CA LYS A 69 7.30 0.95 -21.70
C LYS A 69 7.21 -0.42 -22.38
N LYS A 70 7.49 -1.50 -21.65
CA LYS A 70 7.54 -2.87 -22.21
C LYS A 70 6.17 -3.53 -22.32
N VAL A 71 5.18 -3.05 -21.57
CA VAL A 71 3.83 -3.65 -21.55
C VAL A 71 2.81 -2.79 -22.33
N PHE A 72 3.22 -1.64 -22.88
CA PHE A 72 2.34 -0.60 -23.42
C PHE A 72 1.40 -1.09 -24.54
N GLU A 73 1.88 -1.95 -25.45
CA GLU A 73 1.09 -2.43 -26.60
C GLU A 73 -0.15 -3.25 -26.19
N ARG A 74 -0.06 -4.03 -25.11
CA ARG A 74 -1.19 -4.82 -24.56
C ARG A 74 -1.97 -4.06 -23.48
N LEU A 75 -1.30 -3.19 -22.72
CA LEU A 75 -1.90 -2.39 -21.64
C LEU A 75 -2.89 -1.34 -22.12
N ALA A 76 -2.59 -0.69 -23.24
CA ALA A 76 -3.35 0.47 -23.71
C ALA A 76 -4.83 0.14 -23.89
N LYS A 77 -5.15 -1.11 -24.23
CA LYS A 77 -6.52 -1.57 -24.50
C LYS A 77 -7.31 -1.98 -23.25
N ASN A 78 -6.67 -2.33 -22.12
CA ASN A 78 -7.41 -2.78 -20.93
C ASN A 78 -6.64 -2.58 -19.60
N LYS A 79 -6.57 -1.34 -19.13
CA LYS A 79 -5.89 -0.96 -17.88
C LYS A 79 -6.44 -1.67 -16.64
N SER A 80 -7.77 -1.81 -16.55
CA SER A 80 -8.44 -2.47 -15.42
C SER A 80 -7.99 -3.93 -15.26
N ARG A 81 -7.96 -4.71 -16.36
CA ARG A 81 -7.49 -6.10 -16.31
C ARG A 81 -6.06 -6.25 -15.85
N VAL A 82 -5.17 -5.34 -16.25
CA VAL A 82 -3.79 -5.37 -15.76
C VAL A 82 -3.73 -5.04 -14.29
N TYR A 83 -4.47 -4.03 -13.83
CA TYR A 83 -4.52 -3.71 -12.41
C TYR A 83 -4.97 -4.92 -11.59
N ASN A 84 -6.03 -5.63 -12.02
CA ASN A 84 -6.51 -6.87 -11.39
C ASN A 84 -5.41 -7.94 -11.36
N TYR A 85 -4.75 -8.16 -12.50
CA TYR A 85 -3.70 -9.16 -12.64
C TYR A 85 -2.47 -8.87 -11.76
N ILE A 86 -1.97 -7.63 -11.76
CA ILE A 86 -0.82 -7.23 -10.94
C ILE A 86 -1.19 -7.27 -9.45
N SER A 87 -2.39 -6.81 -9.09
CA SER A 87 -2.88 -6.88 -7.70
C SER A 87 -2.93 -8.32 -7.20
N ARG A 88 -3.47 -9.24 -8.00
CA ARG A 88 -3.43 -10.68 -7.69
C ARG A 88 -1.99 -11.16 -7.53
N ARG A 89 -1.09 -10.86 -8.47
CA ARG A 89 0.31 -11.31 -8.41
C ARG A 89 1.01 -10.87 -7.11
N VAL A 90 0.71 -9.66 -6.62
CA VAL A 90 1.21 -9.20 -5.30
C VAL A 90 0.59 -10.01 -4.16
N LEU A 91 -0.73 -10.23 -4.19
CA LEU A 91 -1.46 -11.01 -3.18
C LEU A 91 -1.01 -12.48 -3.13
N ASP A 92 -0.62 -13.07 -4.27
CA ASP A 92 -0.06 -14.43 -4.38
C ASP A 92 1.22 -14.61 -3.56
N LYS A 93 1.92 -13.52 -3.22
CA LYS A 93 3.15 -13.55 -2.41
C LYS A 93 2.89 -13.42 -0.92
N ILE A 94 1.70 -13.02 -0.51
CA ILE A 94 1.33 -12.93 0.90
C ILE A 94 0.91 -14.33 1.38
N PRO A 95 1.48 -14.86 2.48
CA PRO A 95 1.19 -16.20 2.97
C PRO A 95 -0.13 -16.23 3.76
N PHE A 96 -1.25 -16.12 3.05
CA PHE A 96 -2.60 -16.15 3.65
C PHE A 96 -2.90 -17.47 4.37
N GLU A 97 -2.22 -18.55 4.00
CA GLU A 97 -2.33 -19.89 4.57
C GLU A 97 -1.81 -19.95 6.01
N LYS A 98 -0.97 -18.99 6.41
CA LYS A 98 -0.48 -18.85 7.80
C LYS A 98 -1.47 -18.12 8.72
N ASN A 99 -2.62 -17.70 8.19
CA ASN A 99 -3.65 -17.03 8.96
C ASN A 99 -4.52 -18.06 9.69
N ASN A 100 -4.54 -18.01 11.03
CA ASN A 100 -5.21 -18.98 11.89
C ASN A 100 -6.72 -18.71 12.04
N GLY A 101 -7.40 -18.38 10.94
CA GLY A 101 -8.84 -18.08 10.95
C GLY A 101 -9.21 -16.62 11.22
N ASP A 102 -8.23 -15.73 11.44
CA ASP A 102 -8.52 -14.32 11.70
C ASP A 102 -9.09 -13.63 10.45
N ARG A 103 -10.03 -12.71 10.64
CA ARG A 103 -10.59 -11.87 9.58
C ARG A 103 -9.49 -11.18 8.76
N VAL A 104 -9.59 -11.29 7.43
CA VAL A 104 -8.74 -10.58 6.47
C VAL A 104 -9.45 -9.34 5.96
N GLU A 105 -8.75 -8.20 6.01
CA GLU A 105 -9.18 -6.94 5.45
C GLU A 105 -8.25 -6.51 4.33
N LEU A 106 -8.76 -6.41 3.11
CA LEU A 106 -8.07 -5.84 1.97
C LEU A 106 -8.55 -4.40 1.77
N ILE A 107 -7.68 -3.43 2.07
CA ILE A 107 -7.96 -2.00 1.92
C ILE A 107 -7.24 -1.50 0.67
N ILE A 108 -7.99 -0.94 -0.27
CA ILE A 108 -7.53 -0.53 -1.59
C ILE A 108 -7.82 0.96 -1.77
N ASP A 109 -6.90 1.67 -2.45
CA ASP A 109 -7.13 3.05 -2.86
C ASP A 109 -8.20 3.10 -3.95
N LYS A 110 -9.18 3.98 -3.76
CA LYS A 110 -10.35 4.09 -4.63
C LYS A 110 -9.98 4.85 -5.91
N SER A 111 -9.43 4.12 -6.88
CA SER A 111 -9.01 4.65 -8.18
C SER A 111 -9.84 4.15 -9.37
N MET A 112 -10.85 3.32 -9.13
CA MET A 112 -11.65 2.62 -10.14
C MET A 112 -13.11 3.09 -10.15
N ALA A 113 -13.78 2.98 -11.29
CA ALA A 113 -15.23 3.20 -11.40
C ALA A 113 -16.02 2.05 -10.73
N LYS A 114 -17.31 2.27 -10.42
CA LYS A 114 -18.15 1.27 -9.74
C LYS A 114 -18.18 -0.11 -10.43
N PRO A 115 -18.33 -0.21 -11.77
CA PRO A 115 -18.32 -1.51 -12.45
C PRO A 115 -16.96 -2.22 -12.32
N GLU A 116 -15.86 -1.47 -12.44
CA GLU A 116 -14.50 -1.99 -12.30
C GLU A 116 -14.22 -2.46 -10.86
N ILE A 117 -14.73 -1.76 -9.85
CA ILE A 117 -14.66 -2.19 -8.45
C ILE A 117 -15.37 -3.55 -8.27
N ALA A 118 -16.56 -3.72 -8.84
CA ALA A 118 -17.29 -4.98 -8.75
C ALA A 118 -16.53 -6.13 -9.45
N GLU A 119 -15.98 -5.87 -10.64
CA GLU A 119 -15.14 -6.84 -11.36
C GLU A 119 -13.89 -7.21 -10.56
N PHE A 120 -13.16 -6.20 -10.04
CA PHE A 120 -11.99 -6.38 -9.21
C PHE A 120 -12.31 -7.25 -7.98
N ASN A 121 -13.37 -6.89 -7.25
CA ASN A 121 -13.76 -7.58 -6.02
C ASN A 121 -14.12 -9.03 -6.28
N SER A 122 -14.91 -9.31 -7.33
CA SER A 122 -15.28 -10.67 -7.73
C SER A 122 -14.04 -11.49 -8.11
N TYR A 123 -13.15 -10.89 -8.91
CA TYR A 123 -11.90 -11.53 -9.32
C TYR A 123 -11.01 -11.89 -8.13
N ILE A 124 -10.70 -10.93 -7.27
CA ILE A 124 -9.81 -11.15 -6.12
C ILE A 124 -10.41 -12.10 -5.09
N ARG A 125 -11.72 -11.97 -4.81
CA ARG A 125 -12.42 -12.87 -3.88
C ARG A 125 -12.26 -14.32 -4.31
N ARG A 126 -12.56 -14.64 -5.57
CA ARG A 126 -12.41 -16.00 -6.11
C ARG A 126 -10.99 -16.55 -5.98
N GLN A 127 -9.97 -15.69 -6.09
CA GLN A 127 -8.58 -16.13 -5.93
C GLN A 127 -8.18 -16.34 -4.47
N LEU A 128 -8.66 -15.48 -3.55
CA LEU A 128 -8.28 -15.56 -2.14
C LEU A 128 -9.09 -16.59 -1.34
N GLU A 129 -10.35 -16.83 -1.69
CA GLU A 129 -11.18 -17.83 -1.01
C GLU A 129 -10.59 -19.24 -1.12
N GLY A 130 -9.92 -19.57 -2.24
CA GLY A 130 -9.20 -20.84 -2.38
C GLY A 130 -7.90 -20.95 -1.56
N ARG A 131 -7.45 -19.86 -0.94
CA ARG A 131 -6.21 -19.77 -0.15
C ARG A 131 -6.45 -19.52 1.33
N LEU A 132 -7.68 -19.17 1.69
CA LEU A 132 -8.10 -18.90 3.06
C LEU A 132 -8.84 -20.12 3.61
N SER A 133 -8.78 -20.32 4.94
CA SER A 133 -9.70 -21.26 5.59
C SER A 133 -11.16 -20.88 5.28
N PRO A 134 -12.06 -21.84 5.05
CA PRO A 134 -13.48 -21.56 4.83
C PRO A 134 -14.14 -20.71 5.93
N SER A 135 -13.60 -20.78 7.15
CA SER A 135 -14.08 -20.00 8.30
C SER A 135 -13.54 -18.56 8.35
N THR A 136 -12.55 -18.21 7.53
CA THR A 136 -11.88 -16.90 7.57
C THR A 136 -12.69 -15.85 6.80
N PRO A 137 -13.22 -14.81 7.47
CA PRO A 137 -13.95 -13.75 6.78
C PRO A 137 -13.02 -12.88 5.93
N LEU A 138 -13.37 -12.66 4.66
CA LEU A 138 -12.68 -11.72 3.76
C LEU A 138 -13.54 -10.48 3.49
N TYR A 139 -13.00 -9.30 3.83
CA TYR A 139 -13.60 -8.00 3.51
C TYR A 139 -12.68 -7.20 2.59
N ILE A 140 -13.26 -6.65 1.52
CA ILE A 140 -12.56 -5.79 0.57
C ILE A 140 -13.18 -4.39 0.63
N TYR A 141 -12.38 -3.39 0.95
CA TYR A 141 -12.79 -2.00 1.09
C TYR A 141 -12.02 -1.11 0.11
N HIS A 142 -12.74 -0.18 -0.52
CA HIS A 142 -12.16 0.84 -1.39
C HIS A 142 -12.35 2.21 -0.74
N TRP A 143 -11.26 2.85 -0.32
CA TRP A 143 -11.25 4.12 0.40
C TRP A 143 -10.51 5.19 -0.39
N LEU A 144 -10.92 6.44 -0.25
CA LEU A 144 -10.10 7.56 -0.73
C LEU A 144 -8.87 7.67 0.18
N SER A 145 -7.68 7.86 -0.40
CA SER A 145 -6.42 7.91 0.35
C SER A 145 -6.40 8.95 1.49
N HIS A 146 -7.06 10.10 1.32
CA HIS A 146 -7.16 11.13 2.36
C HIS A 146 -8.06 10.73 3.54
N GLU A 147 -8.94 9.73 3.37
CA GLU A 147 -9.80 9.20 4.43
C GLU A 147 -9.11 8.07 5.22
N ASN A 148 -8.10 7.42 4.64
CA ASN A 148 -7.44 6.26 5.22
C ASN A 148 -5.93 6.45 5.40
N TYR A 149 -5.51 6.69 6.64
CA TYR A 149 -4.11 6.87 7.02
C TYR A 149 -3.20 5.65 6.77
N GLY A 150 -3.77 4.45 6.64
CA GLY A 150 -3.04 3.25 6.22
C GLY A 150 -2.67 3.33 4.73
N LEU A 151 -3.58 3.78 3.87
CA LEU A 151 -3.29 4.04 2.45
C LEU A 151 -2.21 5.12 2.30
N GLN A 152 -2.24 6.18 3.11
CA GLN A 152 -1.19 7.21 3.11
C GLN A 152 0.20 6.64 3.49
N ALA A 153 0.25 5.75 4.48
CA ALA A 153 1.48 5.06 4.84
C ALA A 153 2.00 4.20 3.68
N VAL A 154 1.10 3.47 2.99
CA VAL A 154 1.46 2.68 1.81
C VAL A 154 1.97 3.56 0.69
N ASP A 155 1.35 4.72 0.43
CA ASP A 155 1.79 5.67 -0.60
C ASP A 155 3.23 6.14 -0.38
N LEU A 156 3.63 6.42 0.88
CA LEU A 156 5.03 6.72 1.20
C LEU A 156 5.98 5.62 0.75
N PHE A 157 5.68 4.36 1.05
CA PHE A 157 6.54 3.22 0.68
C PHE A 157 6.54 2.98 -0.84
N CYS A 158 5.37 3.03 -1.48
CA CYS A 158 5.22 2.93 -2.93
C CYS A 158 6.07 3.98 -3.64
N TRP A 159 6.08 5.22 -3.15
CA TRP A 159 6.93 6.27 -3.71
C TRP A 159 8.42 5.97 -3.60
N GLY A 160 8.88 5.37 -2.50
CA GLY A 160 10.29 4.99 -2.36
C GLY A 160 10.71 3.90 -3.35
N ILE A 161 9.88 2.89 -3.53
CA ILE A 161 10.11 1.82 -4.51
C ILE A 161 10.09 2.40 -5.93
N PHE A 162 9.11 3.26 -6.24
CA PHE A 162 9.04 3.95 -7.52
C PHE A 162 10.30 4.78 -7.81
N GLN A 163 10.77 5.58 -6.85
CA GLN A 163 11.95 6.43 -7.02
C GLN A 163 13.23 5.63 -7.28
N LYS A 164 13.36 4.46 -6.65
CA LYS A 164 14.47 3.54 -6.88
C LYS A 164 14.53 3.10 -8.36
N TYR A 165 13.40 2.73 -8.95
CA TYR A 165 13.38 2.25 -10.34
C TYR A 165 13.38 3.38 -11.37
N GLU A 166 12.55 4.38 -11.16
CA GLU A 166 12.33 5.44 -12.15
C GLU A 166 13.51 6.41 -12.21
N ARG A 167 14.08 6.77 -11.06
CA ARG A 167 15.09 7.85 -10.94
C ARG A 167 16.42 7.41 -10.36
N GLN A 168 16.60 6.11 -10.11
CA GLN A 168 17.77 5.57 -9.41
C GLN A 168 17.99 6.19 -8.02
N ASN A 169 16.98 6.84 -7.44
CA ASN A 169 17.07 7.44 -6.11
C ASN A 169 16.61 6.41 -5.07
N LYS A 170 17.58 5.90 -4.30
CA LYS A 170 17.35 4.89 -3.26
C LYS A 170 17.31 5.45 -1.84
N GLU A 171 17.43 6.76 -1.64
CA GLU A 171 17.56 7.37 -0.30
C GLU A 171 16.43 6.96 0.64
N TRP A 172 15.19 7.06 0.18
CA TRP A 172 14.04 6.66 0.97
C TRP A 172 13.88 5.14 1.05
N PHE A 173 14.11 4.42 -0.05
CA PHE A 173 14.02 2.96 -0.09
C PHE A 173 14.95 2.29 0.92
N ASN A 174 16.20 2.76 1.01
CA ASN A 174 17.21 2.21 1.92
C ASN A 174 16.82 2.31 3.40
N ILE A 175 15.93 3.25 3.76
CA ILE A 175 15.49 3.42 5.15
C ILE A 175 14.51 2.33 5.57
N PHE A 176 13.67 1.82 4.66
CA PHE A 176 12.64 0.84 4.98
C PHE A 176 12.86 -0.52 4.31
N SER A 177 13.97 -0.72 3.60
CA SER A 177 14.25 -1.94 2.82
C SER A 177 14.12 -3.22 3.65
N GLU A 178 14.47 -3.20 4.94
CA GLU A 178 14.30 -4.32 5.87
C GLU A 178 12.84 -4.77 6.06
N LYS A 179 11.87 -3.90 5.74
CA LYS A 179 10.44 -4.24 5.77
C LYS A 179 9.95 -4.84 4.45
N VAL A 180 10.77 -4.85 3.41
CA VAL A 180 10.42 -5.43 2.09
C VAL A 180 10.64 -6.93 2.13
N ILE A 181 9.55 -7.68 2.06
CA ILE A 181 9.56 -9.15 2.07
C ILE A 181 9.62 -9.69 0.64
N PHE A 182 8.97 -8.98 -0.28
CA PHE A 182 8.95 -9.35 -1.69
C PHE A 182 8.97 -8.09 -2.57
N GLU A 183 9.83 -8.11 -3.58
CA GLU A 183 9.93 -7.07 -4.60
C GLU A 183 10.26 -7.72 -5.94
N GLU A 184 9.49 -7.39 -6.98
CA GLU A 184 9.74 -7.84 -8.34
C GLU A 184 9.48 -6.68 -9.32
N GLN A 185 10.27 -6.61 -10.40
CA GLN A 185 9.97 -5.74 -11.53
C GLN A 185 9.29 -6.59 -12.62
N PHE A 186 8.02 -6.29 -12.90
CA PHE A 186 7.25 -6.97 -13.93
C PHE A 186 7.39 -6.22 -15.26
N LEU A 187 8.04 -6.90 -16.22
CA LEU A 187 8.31 -6.53 -17.61
C LEU A 187 8.48 -5.04 -17.88
#